data_AF-A0A3B0PQ70-F1
#
_entry.id   AF-A0A3B0PQ70-F1
#
_cell.length_a   1.000
_cell.length_b   1.000
_cell.length_c   1.000
_cell.angle_alpha   90.00
_cell.angle_beta   90.00
_cell.angle_gamma   90.00
#
_symmetry.space_group_name_H-M   'P 1'
#
loop_
_entity.id
_entity.type
_entity.pdbx_description
1 polymer ?
#
loop_
_entity_poly.entity_id
_entity_poly.type
_entity_poly.pdbx_seq_one_letter_code
_entity_poly.pdbx_strand_id
1 'polypeptide(L)' 'METKYLIAVSGGADSMFLLDKYKHKNIVVAHVNYNQRNDSNFDEELVRNYCEKNNIKLEILSLNKQDFLKGNFQDW' A
#
# COMPACT_ATOMS: atom_id res chain seq x y z
N MET A 1 -2.95 19.25 -19.04
CA MET A 1 -2.32 17.96 -18.67
C MET A 1 -3.20 17.31 -17.62
N GLU A 2 -3.44 16.01 -17.72
CA GLU A 2 -4.18 15.29 -16.69
C GLU A 2 -3.30 15.11 -15.45
N THR A 3 -3.78 15.49 -14.26
CA THR A 3 -3.03 15.35 -13.02
C THR A 3 -2.94 13.88 -12.63
N LYS A 4 -1.71 13.40 -12.45
CA LYS A 4 -1.43 12.04 -11.99
C LYS A 4 -1.19 12.03 -10.48
N TYR A 5 -1.89 11.16 -9.75
CA TYR A 5 -1.78 11.05 -8.30
C TYR A 5 -1.03 9.77 -7.90
N LEU A 6 -0.20 9.87 -6.86
CA LEU A 6 0.35 8.73 -6.15
C LEU A 6 -0.37 8.65 -4.79
N ILE A 7 -0.98 7.50 -4.48
CA ILE A 7 -1.74 7.31 -3.24
C ILE A 7 -1.08 6.21 -2.43
N ALA A 8 -0.64 6.55 -1.22
CA ALA A 8 -0.15 5.58 -0.26
C ALA A 8 -1.34 4.87 0.41
N VAL A 9 -1.39 3.54 0.33
CA VAL A 9 -2.51 2.74 0.85
C VAL A 9 -1.96 1.67 1.78
N SER A 10 -2.42 1.65 3.02
CA SER A 10 -1.96 0.68 4.04
C SER A 10 -2.80 -0.59 4.09
N GLY A 11 -4.01 -0.58 3.51
CA GLY A 11 -5.01 -1.65 3.69
C GLY A 11 -6.05 -1.32 4.76
N GLY A 12 -5.76 -0.36 5.65
CA GLY A 12 -6.72 0.12 6.65
C GLY A 12 -7.89 0.89 6.03
N ALA A 13 -9.02 0.93 6.75
CA ALA A 13 -10.30 1.48 6.27
C ALA A 13 -10.19 2.90 5.69
N ASP A 14 -9.48 3.81 6.37
CA ASP A 14 -9.32 5.20 5.91
C ASP A 14 -8.57 5.27 4.57
N SER A 15 -7.51 4.46 4.44
CA SER A 15 -6.71 4.41 3.22
C SER A 15 -7.48 3.79 2.05
N MET A 16 -8.29 2.77 2.33
CA MET A 16 -9.16 2.13 1.34
C MET A 16 -10.31 3.04 0.91
N PHE A 17 -10.88 3.83 1.83
CA PHE A 17 -11.87 4.85 1.48
C PHE A 17 -11.28 5.93 0.57
N LEU A 18 -10.06 6.40 0.87
CA LEU A 18 -9.36 7.36 0.01
C LEU A 18 -9.11 6.76 -1.37
N LEU A 19 -8.63 5.52 -1.45
CA LEU A 19 -8.43 4.83 -2.74
C LEU A 19 -9.75 4.75 -3.53
N ASP A 20 -10.84 4.33 -2.89
CA ASP A 20 -12.14 4.21 -3.56
C ASP A 20 -12.65 5.54 -4.11
N LYS A 21 -12.46 6.63 -3.36
CA LYS A 21 -12.81 8.00 -3.78
C LYS A 21 -12.05 8.45 -5.03
N TYR A 22 -10.82 7.94 -5.25
CA TYR A 22 -9.94 8.35 -6.34
C TYR A 22 -9.79 7.30 -7.46
N LYS A 23 -10.43 6.13 -7.36
CA LYS A 23 -10.25 4.99 -8.28
C LYS A 23 -10.51 5.29 -9.77
N HIS A 24 -11.31 6.32 -10.07
CA HIS A 24 -11.61 6.76 -11.44
C HIS A 24 -10.73 7.91 -11.94
N LYS A 25 -9.68 8.29 -11.20
CA LYS A 25 -8.68 9.27 -11.60
C LYS A 25 -7.44 8.56 -12.12
N ASN A 26 -6.55 9.29 -12.80
CA ASN A 26 -5.24 8.81 -13.19
C ASN A 26 -4.34 8.65 -11.95
N ILE A 27 -4.35 7.45 -11.37
CA ILE A 27 -3.65 7.16 -10.11
C ILE A 27 -2.69 5.98 -10.22
N VAL A 28 -1.71 5.98 -9.32
CA VAL A 28 -0.87 4.83 -8.97
C VAL A 28 -0.96 4.63 -7.46
N VAL A 29 -1.10 3.38 -7.03
CA VAL A 29 -1.12 3.02 -5.61
C VAL A 29 0.27 2.57 -5.19
N ALA A 30 0.72 3.04 -4.03
CA ALA A 30 1.91 2.56 -3.36
C ALA A 30 1.52 1.91 -2.03
N HIS A 31 1.95 0.67 -1.82
CA HIS A 31 1.79 -0.04 -0.55
C HIS A 31 3.16 -0.44 -0.01
N VAL A 32 3.35 -0.32 1.31
CA VAL A 32 4.56 -0.77 2.00
C VAL A 32 4.17 -1.82 3.01
N ASN A 33 4.63 -3.05 2.79
CA ASN A 33 4.45 -4.15 3.71
C ASN A 33 5.73 -4.30 4.56
N TYR A 34 5.64 -3.93 5.83
CA TYR A 34 6.75 -4.03 6.78
C TYR A 34 6.95 -5.44 7.33
N ASN A 35 6.07 -6.39 7.01
CA ASN A 35 6.13 -7.80 7.45
C ASN A 35 6.29 -7.98 8.98
N GLN A 36 5.74 -7.05 9.78
CA GLN A 36 5.88 -7.09 11.24
C GLN A 36 4.84 -7.97 11.93
N ARG A 37 3.71 -8.26 11.28
CA ARG A 37 2.60 -9.01 11.85
C ARG A 37 2.00 -9.93 10.79
N ASN A 38 1.39 -11.05 11.21
CA ASN A 38 0.76 -11.98 10.27
C ASN A 38 -0.41 -11.36 9.48
N ASP A 39 -1.04 -10.30 10.01
CA ASP A 39 -2.14 -9.59 9.36
C ASP A 39 -1.67 -8.63 8.24
N SER A 40 -0.38 -8.29 8.17
CA SER A 40 0.13 -7.41 7.10
C SER A 40 0.05 -8.07 5.71
N ASN A 41 0.06 -9.41 5.66
CA ASN A 41 -0.18 -10.14 4.42
C ASN A 41 -1.64 -10.01 3.94
N PHE A 42 -2.58 -9.94 4.88
CA PHE A 42 -3.99 -9.72 4.54
C PHE A 42 -4.23 -8.30 4.03
N ASP A 43 -3.57 -7.30 4.63
CA ASP A 43 -3.61 -5.92 4.15
C ASP A 43 -3.04 -5.78 2.74
N GLU A 44 -1.88 -6.41 2.45
CA GLU A 44 -1.31 -6.41 1.10
C GLU A 44 -2.24 -7.10 0.10
N GLU A 45 -2.79 -8.26 0.45
CA GLU A 45 -3.71 -9.02 -0.41
C GLU A 45 -5.00 -8.23 -0.69
N LEU A 46 -5.55 -7.55 0.31
CA LEU A 46 -6.71 -6.67 0.15
C LEU A 46 -6.42 -5.55 -0.86
N VAL A 47 -5.28 -4.86 -0.72
CA VAL A 47 -4.89 -3.77 -1.63
C VAL A 47 -4.65 -4.30 -3.04
N ARG A 48 -3.97 -5.45 -3.17
CA ARG A 48 -3.72 -6.12 -4.46
C ARG A 48 -5.01 -6.47 -5.18
N ASN A 49 -5.90 -7.21 -4.50
CA ASN A 49 -7.18 -7.64 -5.05
C ASN A 49 -8.05 -6.44 -5.46
N TYR A 50 -8.05 -5.37 -4.64
CA TYR A 50 -8.80 -4.16 -4.95
C TYR A 50 -8.24 -3.45 -6.19
N CYS A 51 -6.91 -3.32 -6.30
CA CYS A 51 -6.27 -2.67 -7.44
C CYS A 51 -6.48 -3.48 -8.74
N GLU A 52 -6.32 -4.80 -8.70
CA GLU A 52 -6.56 -5.69 -9.83
C GLU A 52 -8.01 -5.59 -10.33
N LYS A 53 -8.99 -5.66 -9.40
CA LYS A 53 -10.43 -5.55 -9.73
C LYS A 53 -10.78 -4.23 -10.42
N ASN A 54 -10.08 -3.13 -10.10
CA ASN A 54 -10.36 -1.81 -10.64
C ASN A 54 -9.36 -1.39 -11.75
N ASN A 55 -8.48 -2.30 -12.19
CA ASN A 55 -7.43 -2.04 -13.18
C ASN A 55 -6.53 -0.83 -12.81
N ILE A 56 -6.13 -0.75 -11.54
CA ILE A 56 -5.29 0.30 -10.98
C ILE A 56 -3.86 -0.21 -10.88
N LYS A 57 -2.88 0.59 -11.33
CA LYS A 57 -1.47 0.27 -11.16
C LYS A 57 -1.08 0.30 -9.68
N LEU A 58 -0.50 -0.80 -9.20
CA LEU A 58 -0.03 -0.99 -7.83
C LEU A 58 1.47 -1.24 -7.80
N GLU A 59 2.19 -0.52 -6.95
CA GLU A 59 3.60 -0.73 -6.62
C GLU A 59 3.69 -1.15 -5.15
N ILE A 60 4.38 -2.26 -4.87
CA ILE A 60 4.54 -2.79 -3.51
C ILE A 60 6.02 -2.80 -3.14
N LEU A 61 6.34 -2.23 -1.98
CA LEU A 61 7.60 -2.44 -1.30
C LEU A 61 7.39 -3.41 -0.14
N SER A 62 7.98 -4.59 -0.21
CA SER A 62 7.97 -5.57 0.88
C SER A 62 9.34 -5.56 1.57
N LEU A 63 9.37 -5.26 2.85
CA LEU A 63 10.59 -5.15 3.65
C LEU A 63 10.84 -6.42 4.46
N ASN A 64 12.09 -6.85 4.53
CA ASN A 64 12.53 -8.01 5.29
C ASN A 64 13.16 -7.62 6.61
N LYS A 65 13.25 -8.57 7.55
CA LYS A 65 13.88 -8.35 8.86
C LYS A 65 15.30 -7.75 8.78
N GLN A 66 16.04 -8.06 7.73
CA GLN A 66 17.40 -7.57 7.51
C GLN A 66 17.46 -6.09 7.09
N ASP A 67 16.38 -5.56 6.51
CA ASP A 67 16.28 -4.17 6.10
C ASP A 67 16.18 -3.21 7.30
N PHE A 68 15.90 -3.76 8.49
CA PHE A 68 15.83 -3.01 9.76
C PHE A 68 17.14 -3.03 10.56
N LEU A 69 18.24 -3.58 10.04
CA LEU A 69 19.51 -3.74 10.78
C LEU A 69 20.34 -2.45 10.95
N LYS A 70 19.88 -1.30 10.43
CA LYS A 70 20.56 0.00 10.58
C LYS A 70 19.59 1.09 11.02
N GLY A 71 19.71 1.53 12.27
CA GLY A 71 18.93 2.62 12.86
C GLY A 71 17.59 2.17 13.46
N ASN A 72 16.93 3.07 14.20
CA ASN A 72 15.63 2.82 14.82
C ASN A 72 14.49 3.08 13.81
N PHE A 73 13.52 2.16 13.69
CA PHE A 73 12.25 2.43 13.01
C PHE A 73 11.07 1.88 13.81
N GLN A 74 10.87 2.49 14.99
CA GLN A 74 10.10 2.07 16.15
C GLN A 74 10.88 1.05 17.00
N ASP A 75 11.80 1.51 17.87
CA ASP A 75 12.58 0.60 18.73
C ASP A 75 11.63 -0.29 19.56
N TRP A 76 11.85 -1.62 19.41
CA TRP A 76 11.27 -2.85 20.00
C TRP A 76 10.04 -3.49 19.34
#